data_AF-A0A2U3KH26-F1
#
_entry.id   AF-A0A2U3KH26-F1
#
_cell.length_a   1.000
_cell.length_b   1.000
_cell.length_c   1.000
_cell.angle_alpha   90.00
_cell.angle_beta   90.00
_cell.angle_gamma   90.00
#
_symmetry.space_group_name_H-M   'P 1'
#
loop_
_entity.id
_entity.type
_entity.pdbx_description
1 polymer ?
#
loop_
_entity_poly.entity_id
_entity_poly.type
_entity_poly.pdbx_seq_one_letter_code
_entity_poly.pdbx_strand_id
1 'polypeptide(L)'
;MRQIPLAIAAGAVCAALWAQAPRTPEPLSAWQWFKDVQVPRVQMSSGLLDFVFDRDMLNATRADHADVRLYNGTGREIPYVLRVRREVDTSRAFTAREFNRSTEGGITQASYDLGEQPQQHNEVEIETAGDNFRRLVDVQGSSDGAEWYTLVSGAITFRFTARGKTVEQKSVDYPVSRYRYLRVRVDRDSQVDRSAPELNGVRIFRSVRMTGEMVSFQGIVESRDADRVNSRPGSIWRVDFGARIPMERVVLAMGGGLFSRPYQLDAVDDPASPTSLASGILYRSEDNPDGQQTIQFPEHFARRVKLTVTDDRNAPLPILEFTAQSAAREVVFEAQSSGAGPIRVYYGNPRALAPRYDLAARLPAEPSPAPLRLRPGPQRENPIYRPEPKPFSERSPWLVYVVLGAASLVLAAILLSLVRASAGELPVA
;
A
#
# COMPACT_ATOMS: atom_id res chain seq x y z
N MET A 1 59.95 39.44 10.65
CA MET A 1 59.86 39.89 9.25
C MET A 1 59.75 38.68 8.33
N ARG A 2 58.56 38.41 7.79
CA ARG A 2 58.28 38.00 6.41
C ARG A 2 56.78 37.71 6.33
N GLN A 3 56.04 38.71 5.87
CA GLN A 3 54.62 38.63 5.57
C GLN A 3 54.46 37.88 4.24
N ILE A 4 53.55 36.92 4.19
CA ILE A 4 53.10 36.27 2.96
C ILE A 4 51.68 36.80 2.71
N PRO A 5 51.39 37.48 1.60
CA PRO A 5 50.06 38.00 1.33
C PRO A 5 49.15 36.87 0.83
N LEU A 6 48.07 36.61 1.57
CA LEU A 6 47.00 35.70 1.16
C LEU A 6 46.06 36.48 0.22
N ALA A 7 46.19 36.25 -1.08
CA ALA A 7 45.29 36.80 -2.09
C ALA A 7 43.93 36.11 -2.02
N ILE A 8 42.89 36.87 -1.71
CA ILE A 8 41.49 36.44 -1.70
C ILE A 8 41.00 36.40 -3.16
N ALA A 9 40.86 35.20 -3.72
CA ALA A 9 40.18 35.00 -5.00
C ALA A 9 38.66 34.89 -4.75
N ALA A 10 37.93 35.96 -5.02
CA ALA A 10 36.47 35.96 -5.03
C ALA A 10 35.96 35.22 -6.29
N GLY A 11 35.59 33.94 -6.12
CA GLY A 11 34.92 33.16 -7.15
C GLY A 11 33.45 33.55 -7.24
N ALA A 12 33.07 34.25 -8.31
CA ALA A 12 31.67 34.50 -8.65
C ALA A 12 30.98 33.18 -9.03
N VAL A 13 30.14 32.65 -8.14
CA VAL A 13 29.26 31.51 -8.45
C VAL A 13 28.04 32.07 -9.20
N CYS A 14 28.10 32.08 -10.52
CA CYS A 14 26.92 32.24 -11.36
C CYS A 14 26.06 30.99 -11.21
N ALA A 15 25.05 31.05 -10.34
CA ALA A 15 23.97 30.09 -10.31
C ALA A 15 23.14 30.24 -11.59
N ALA A 16 23.52 29.54 -12.64
CA ALA A 16 22.64 29.31 -13.78
C ALA A 16 21.44 28.52 -13.27
N LEU A 17 20.26 29.15 -13.27
CA LEU A 17 18.98 28.47 -13.18
C LEU A 17 18.79 27.71 -14.49
N TRP A 18 19.26 26.46 -14.54
CA TRP A 18 18.95 25.57 -15.65
C TRP A 18 17.46 25.24 -15.54
N ALA A 19 16.65 25.88 -16.39
CA ALA A 19 15.32 25.39 -16.71
C ALA A 19 15.47 23.92 -17.17
N GLN A 20 14.96 22.99 -16.38
CA GLN A 20 14.99 21.57 -16.74
C GLN A 20 14.15 21.41 -18.01
N ALA A 21 14.82 21.11 -19.13
CA ALA A 21 14.14 20.68 -20.34
C ALA A 21 13.18 19.51 -20.00
N PRO A 22 12.03 19.39 -20.68
CA PRO A 22 11.17 18.22 -20.54
C PRO A 22 12.02 16.96 -20.74
N ARG A 23 12.07 16.11 -19.71
CA ARG A 23 12.96 14.95 -19.68
C ARG A 23 12.52 13.98 -20.79
N THR A 24 13.46 13.62 -21.64
CA THR A 24 13.26 12.63 -22.70
C THR A 24 12.75 11.32 -22.08
N PRO A 25 11.75 10.63 -22.67
CA PRO A 25 11.30 9.32 -22.21
C PRO A 25 12.49 8.36 -22.06
N GLU A 26 12.47 7.53 -21.02
CA GLU A 26 13.56 6.57 -20.81
C GLU A 26 13.67 5.61 -22.01
N PRO A 27 14.88 5.34 -22.53
CA PRO A 27 15.04 4.48 -23.70
C PRO A 27 14.54 3.07 -23.38
N LEU A 28 13.77 2.46 -24.30
CA LEU A 28 13.24 1.10 -24.13
C LEU A 28 14.33 0.04 -23.91
N SER A 29 15.57 0.30 -24.32
CA SER A 29 16.72 -0.57 -24.05
C SER A 29 17.14 -0.61 -22.57
N ALA A 30 16.64 0.27 -21.71
CA ALA A 30 16.91 0.25 -20.27
C ALA A 30 15.96 -0.69 -19.49
N TRP A 31 14.97 -1.28 -20.15
CA TRP A 31 13.93 -2.09 -19.52
C TRP A 31 14.19 -3.57 -19.79
N GLN A 32 14.37 -4.36 -18.74
CA GLN A 32 14.80 -5.75 -18.87
C GLN A 32 13.68 -6.67 -19.39
N TRP A 33 12.45 -6.42 -18.95
CA TRP A 33 11.33 -7.32 -19.18
C TRP A 33 10.17 -6.61 -19.86
N PHE A 34 9.35 -7.38 -20.58
CA PHE A 34 8.04 -6.94 -21.00
C PHE A 34 6.99 -8.06 -20.94
N LYS A 35 5.72 -7.66 -20.87
CA LYS A 35 4.54 -8.54 -21.02
C LYS A 35 3.58 -7.92 -22.04
N ASP A 36 2.96 -8.76 -22.86
CA ASP A 36 1.86 -8.35 -23.74
C ASP A 36 0.53 -8.51 -22.99
N VAL A 37 -0.32 -7.48 -23.00
CA VAL A 37 -1.68 -7.48 -22.46
C VAL A 37 -2.65 -7.38 -23.63
N GLN A 38 -3.50 -8.39 -23.80
CA GLN A 38 -4.47 -8.42 -24.89
C GLN A 38 -5.70 -7.57 -24.53
N VAL A 39 -6.06 -6.64 -25.41
CA VAL A 39 -7.27 -5.82 -25.26
C VAL A 39 -8.36 -6.35 -26.20
N PRO A 40 -9.52 -6.79 -25.70
CA PRO A 40 -10.62 -7.24 -26.55
C PRO A 40 -11.07 -6.15 -27.53
N ARG A 41 -11.24 -6.50 -28.81
CA ARG A 41 -11.59 -5.54 -29.89
C ARG A 41 -12.86 -4.73 -29.62
N VAL A 42 -13.79 -5.27 -28.84
CA VAL A 42 -15.09 -4.66 -28.52
C VAL A 42 -14.94 -3.47 -27.55
N GLN A 43 -13.82 -3.36 -26.82
CA GLN A 43 -13.63 -2.39 -25.74
C GLN A 43 -12.75 -1.18 -26.11
N MET A 44 -12.46 -0.96 -27.40
CA MET A 44 -11.47 0.04 -27.83
C MET A 44 -11.99 1.50 -27.86
N SER A 45 -13.27 1.75 -27.57
CA SER A 45 -13.91 3.04 -27.84
C SER A 45 -14.19 3.91 -26.61
N SER A 46 -14.37 3.34 -25.41
CA SER A 46 -14.56 4.11 -24.18
C SER A 46 -14.46 3.25 -22.92
N GLY A 47 -14.10 3.86 -21.79
CA GLY A 47 -14.07 3.22 -20.47
C GLY A 47 -12.68 3.06 -19.89
N LEU A 48 -12.61 2.33 -18.78
CA LEU A 48 -11.37 2.03 -18.07
C LEU A 48 -11.02 0.55 -18.23
N LEU A 49 -9.73 0.29 -18.41
CA LEU A 49 -9.14 -1.04 -18.41
C LEU A 49 -8.18 -1.11 -17.24
N ASP A 50 -8.04 -2.30 -16.67
CA ASP A 50 -7.06 -2.52 -15.63
C ASP A 50 -6.42 -3.90 -15.67
N PHE A 51 -5.33 -4.07 -14.93
CA PHE A 51 -4.76 -5.37 -14.63
C PHE A 51 -4.04 -5.32 -13.27
N VAL A 52 -3.85 -6.47 -12.66
CA VAL A 52 -3.08 -6.62 -11.42
C VAL A 52 -1.69 -7.16 -11.73
N PHE A 53 -0.67 -6.69 -11.03
CA PHE A 53 0.67 -7.28 -11.11
C PHE A 53 0.62 -8.75 -10.69
N ASP A 54 1.15 -9.61 -11.56
CA ASP A 54 1.38 -10.99 -11.22
C ASP A 54 2.73 -11.18 -10.49
N ARG A 55 3.01 -12.43 -10.14
CA ARG A 55 4.22 -12.82 -9.39
C ARG A 55 5.52 -12.37 -10.08
N ASP A 56 5.61 -12.48 -11.40
CA ASP A 56 6.83 -12.12 -12.14
C ASP A 56 7.06 -10.60 -12.09
N MET A 57 5.99 -9.82 -12.31
CA MET A 57 6.05 -8.37 -12.23
C MET A 57 6.43 -7.90 -10.83
N LEU A 58 5.84 -8.47 -9.78
CA LEU A 58 6.19 -8.12 -8.39
C LEU A 58 7.65 -8.44 -8.07
N ASN A 59 8.19 -9.53 -8.61
CA ASN A 59 9.58 -9.93 -8.42
C ASN A 59 10.58 -9.00 -9.12
N ALA A 60 10.23 -8.54 -10.32
CA ALA A 60 11.14 -7.80 -11.20
C ALA A 60 11.01 -6.27 -11.10
N THR A 61 9.91 -5.77 -10.53
CA THR A 61 9.71 -4.33 -10.30
C THR A 61 10.36 -3.88 -9.00
N ARG A 62 10.71 -2.59 -8.94
CA ARG A 62 11.09 -1.93 -7.70
C ARG A 62 9.94 -1.95 -6.70
N ALA A 63 10.26 -1.87 -5.41
CA ALA A 63 9.27 -1.84 -4.34
C ALA A 63 8.32 -0.64 -4.41
N ASP A 64 8.75 0.47 -5.04
CA ASP A 64 7.91 1.65 -5.29
C ASP A 64 7.19 1.61 -6.64
N HIS A 65 7.40 0.55 -7.43
CA HIS A 65 6.78 0.30 -8.74
C HIS A 65 6.96 1.43 -9.77
N ALA A 66 7.96 2.31 -9.58
CA ALA A 66 8.24 3.43 -10.47
C ALA A 66 8.73 2.98 -11.86
N ASP A 67 9.27 1.77 -11.92
CA ASP A 67 9.81 1.13 -13.11
C ASP A 67 8.78 0.28 -13.83
N VAL A 68 7.63 0.89 -14.16
CA VAL A 68 6.65 0.33 -15.08
C VAL A 68 6.24 1.36 -16.14
N ARG A 69 6.16 0.95 -17.41
CA ARG A 69 5.65 1.76 -18.52
C ARG A 69 4.76 0.93 -19.42
N LEU A 70 3.66 1.52 -19.88
CA LEU A 70 2.73 0.92 -20.83
C LEU A 70 2.90 1.58 -22.18
N TYR A 71 2.99 0.79 -23.25
CA TYR A 71 3.02 1.29 -24.63
C TYR A 71 1.98 0.57 -25.47
N ASN A 72 1.28 1.32 -26.31
CA ASN A 72 0.34 0.75 -27.27
C ASN A 72 1.05 0.09 -28.47
N GLY A 73 0.26 -0.52 -29.36
CA GLY A 73 0.78 -1.17 -30.58
C GLY A 73 1.53 -0.24 -31.54
N THR A 74 1.36 1.08 -31.42
CA THR A 74 2.08 2.09 -32.22
C THR A 74 3.33 2.64 -31.53
N GLY A 75 3.69 2.14 -30.35
CA GLY A 75 4.85 2.61 -29.57
C GLY A 75 4.61 3.93 -28.84
N ARG A 76 3.36 4.38 -28.69
CA ARG A 76 3.01 5.54 -27.86
C ARG A 76 2.79 5.08 -26.42
N GLU A 77 3.35 5.84 -25.48
CA GLU A 77 3.17 5.58 -24.05
C GLU A 77 1.72 5.82 -23.62
N ILE A 78 1.19 4.93 -22.79
CA ILE A 78 -0.16 4.97 -22.24
C ILE A 78 -0.09 5.48 -20.80
N PRO A 79 -0.68 6.66 -20.50
CA PRO A 79 -0.86 7.13 -19.14
C PRO A 79 -1.67 6.13 -18.30
N TYR A 80 -1.22 5.89 -17.07
CA TYR A 80 -1.89 4.97 -16.15
C TYR A 80 -1.87 5.49 -14.71
N VAL A 81 -2.65 4.86 -13.85
CA VAL A 81 -2.63 5.06 -12.40
C VAL A 81 -2.34 3.71 -11.76
N LEU A 82 -1.31 3.65 -10.92
CA LEU A 82 -1.03 2.47 -10.08
C LEU A 82 -1.67 2.67 -8.70
N ARG A 83 -2.53 1.74 -8.31
CA ARG A 83 -3.24 1.73 -7.04
C ARG A 83 -2.85 0.51 -6.25
N VAL A 84 -2.67 0.70 -4.94
CA VAL A 84 -2.61 -0.42 -4.01
C VAL A 84 -4.02 -0.58 -3.42
N ARG A 85 -4.70 -1.68 -3.78
CA ARG A 85 -6.12 -1.96 -3.45
C ARG A 85 -6.30 -2.37 -1.98
N ARG A 86 -5.85 -1.54 -1.04
CA ARG A 86 -6.10 -1.75 0.38
C ARG A 86 -7.56 -1.47 0.69
N GLU A 87 -8.10 -2.25 1.60
CA GLU A 87 -9.35 -1.90 2.24
C GLU A 87 -9.14 -0.61 3.03
N VAL A 88 -10.01 0.35 2.82
CA VAL A 88 -10.03 1.60 3.57
C VAL A 88 -11.41 1.70 4.18
N ASP A 89 -11.47 1.71 5.51
CA ASP A 89 -12.68 2.08 6.24
C ASP A 89 -12.27 3.13 7.25
N THR A 90 -12.40 4.39 6.86
CA THR A 90 -12.06 5.52 7.71
C THR A 90 -13.25 6.45 7.80
N SER A 91 -13.64 6.80 9.02
CA SER A 91 -14.66 7.79 9.29
C SER A 91 -14.06 8.93 10.12
N ARG A 92 -14.31 10.16 9.69
CA ARG A 92 -13.91 11.37 10.42
C ARG A 92 -15.16 12.13 10.79
N ALA A 93 -15.41 12.25 12.10
CA ALA A 93 -16.52 13.04 12.61
C ALA A 93 -16.29 14.54 12.38
N PHE A 94 -17.36 15.25 12.04
CA PHE A 94 -17.42 16.71 12.03
C PHE A 94 -17.85 17.23 13.39
N THR A 95 -17.35 18.40 13.76
CA THR A 95 -17.94 19.19 14.85
C THR A 95 -19.12 19.96 14.28
N ALA A 96 -20.31 19.38 14.42
CA ALA A 96 -21.55 19.98 13.94
C ALA A 96 -22.26 20.71 15.09
N ARG A 97 -22.75 21.92 14.84
CA ARG A 97 -23.58 22.66 15.79
C ARG A 97 -25.03 22.56 15.38
N GLU A 98 -25.85 21.92 16.21
CA GLU A 98 -27.30 21.97 16.04
C GLU A 98 -27.79 23.42 16.23
N PHE A 99 -28.64 23.89 15.33
CA PHE A 99 -29.21 25.24 15.41
C PHE A 99 -30.73 25.28 15.33
N ASN A 100 -31.38 24.18 14.90
CA ASN A 100 -32.83 24.06 14.88
C ASN A 100 -33.24 22.61 15.16
N ARG A 101 -34.31 22.44 15.93
CA ARG A 101 -34.98 21.16 16.17
C ARG A 101 -36.49 21.37 16.25
N SER A 102 -37.24 20.49 15.61
CA SER A 102 -38.70 20.50 15.65
C SER A 102 -39.28 19.08 15.62
N THR A 103 -40.48 18.95 16.14
CA THR A 103 -41.28 17.71 16.11
C THR A 103 -42.68 18.03 15.64
N GLU A 104 -43.13 17.42 14.55
CA GLU A 104 -44.47 17.64 13.99
C GLU A 104 -44.97 16.36 13.32
N GLY A 105 -46.24 16.00 13.50
CA GLY A 105 -46.87 14.94 12.69
C GLY A 105 -46.22 13.55 12.76
N GLY A 106 -45.52 13.21 13.85
CA GLY A 106 -44.77 11.97 13.96
C GLY A 106 -43.36 12.03 13.35
N ILE A 107 -42.88 13.22 13.01
CA ILE A 107 -41.56 13.46 12.46
C ILE A 107 -40.74 14.24 13.47
N THR A 108 -39.47 13.86 13.62
CA THR A 108 -38.47 14.69 14.28
C THR A 108 -37.48 15.20 13.26
N GLN A 109 -37.23 16.50 13.27
CA GLN A 109 -36.31 17.16 12.37
C GLN A 109 -35.27 17.95 13.16
N ALA A 110 -34.01 17.86 12.76
CA ALA A 110 -32.92 18.66 13.32
C ALA A 110 -32.02 19.19 12.21
N SER A 111 -31.52 20.43 12.37
CA SER A 111 -30.61 21.08 11.42
C SER A 111 -29.29 21.45 12.08
N TYR A 112 -28.20 21.25 11.34
CA TYR A 112 -26.82 21.30 11.80
C TYR A 112 -25.99 22.21 10.91
N ASP A 113 -25.11 22.99 11.53
CA ASP A 113 -24.10 23.84 10.89
C ASP A 113 -22.73 23.16 11.00
N LEU A 114 -22.11 22.86 9.85
CA LEU A 114 -20.79 22.23 9.74
C LEU A 114 -19.63 23.25 9.69
N GLY A 115 -19.93 24.54 9.77
CA GLY A 115 -18.95 25.63 9.79
C GLY A 115 -18.71 26.31 8.44
N GLU A 116 -17.94 27.40 8.47
CA GLU A 116 -17.70 28.31 7.33
C GLU A 116 -16.87 27.69 6.18
N GLN A 117 -16.14 26.61 6.45
CA GLN A 117 -15.31 25.92 5.45
C GLN A 117 -15.81 24.48 5.27
N PRO A 118 -16.85 24.27 4.43
CA PRO A 118 -17.44 22.95 4.29
C PRO A 118 -16.44 21.97 3.68
N GLN A 119 -15.96 21.04 4.52
CA GLN A 119 -15.22 19.87 4.05
C GLN A 119 -16.21 18.84 3.52
N GLN A 120 -15.76 17.93 2.66
CA GLN A 120 -16.71 16.97 2.08
C GLN A 120 -17.13 15.91 3.09
N HIS A 121 -18.43 15.67 3.19
CA HIS A 121 -19.11 14.72 4.09
C HIS A 121 -20.10 13.86 3.29
N ASN A 122 -20.47 12.70 3.83
CA ASN A 122 -21.27 11.71 3.09
C ASN A 122 -22.01 10.70 3.97
N GLU A 123 -21.95 10.84 5.30
CA GLU A 123 -22.65 9.94 6.21
C GLU A 123 -23.21 10.71 7.40
N VAL A 124 -24.34 10.26 7.91
CA VAL A 124 -24.90 10.71 9.19
C VAL A 124 -25.25 9.49 10.04
N GLU A 125 -24.80 9.49 11.29
CA GLU A 125 -25.22 8.52 12.29
C GLU A 125 -26.27 9.15 13.20
N ILE A 126 -27.39 8.45 13.38
CA ILE A 126 -28.57 8.96 14.05
C ILE A 126 -28.90 8.05 15.23
N GLU A 127 -28.79 8.59 16.43
CA GLU A 127 -29.18 7.92 17.66
C GLU A 127 -30.61 8.33 18.01
N THR A 128 -31.52 7.35 18.02
CA THR A 128 -32.93 7.56 18.37
C THR A 128 -33.37 6.67 19.52
N ALA A 129 -34.33 7.15 20.32
CA ALA A 129 -34.89 6.38 21.42
C ALA A 129 -35.83 5.26 20.93
N GLY A 130 -35.96 4.19 21.72
CA GLY A 130 -36.83 3.04 21.44
C GLY A 130 -36.06 1.78 21.00
N ASP A 131 -36.83 0.71 20.82
CA ASP A 131 -36.36 -0.61 20.38
C ASP A 131 -37.42 -1.26 19.48
N ASN A 132 -37.01 -2.22 18.64
CA ASN A 132 -37.86 -2.92 17.68
C ASN A 132 -38.61 -2.01 16.71
N PHE A 133 -37.89 -1.06 16.10
CA PHE A 133 -38.43 -0.11 15.12
C PHE A 133 -37.70 -0.19 13.79
N ARG A 134 -38.36 0.29 12.74
CA ARG A 134 -37.78 0.63 11.43
C ARG A 134 -38.30 2.00 10.99
N ARG A 135 -37.43 3.01 11.05
CA ARG A 135 -37.76 4.41 10.76
C ARG A 135 -37.17 4.84 9.43
N LEU A 136 -37.90 5.72 8.73
CA LEU A 136 -37.42 6.35 7.50
C LEU A 136 -36.70 7.65 7.83
N VAL A 137 -35.67 7.95 7.05
CA VAL A 137 -34.80 9.10 7.21
C VAL A 137 -34.62 9.80 5.89
N ASP A 138 -34.81 11.11 5.90
CA ASP A 138 -34.39 12.00 4.82
C ASP A 138 -33.24 12.88 5.30
N VAL A 139 -32.25 13.08 4.43
CA VAL A 139 -31.14 14.02 4.67
C VAL A 139 -31.11 15.03 3.54
N GLN A 140 -31.14 16.30 3.92
CA GLN A 140 -31.04 17.43 2.99
C GLN A 140 -29.80 18.26 3.31
N GLY A 141 -29.23 18.88 2.28
CA GLY A 141 -28.11 19.81 2.38
C GLY A 141 -28.49 21.20 1.89
N SER A 142 -27.86 22.21 2.46
CA SER A 142 -28.04 23.61 2.08
C SER A 142 -26.73 24.39 2.22
N SER A 143 -26.50 25.36 1.34
CA SER A 143 -25.38 26.29 1.43
C SER A 143 -25.68 27.53 2.27
N ASP A 144 -26.95 27.92 2.37
CA ASP A 144 -27.40 29.19 2.96
C ASP A 144 -28.38 29.02 4.14
N GLY A 145 -28.86 27.80 4.38
CA GLY A 145 -29.85 27.47 5.39
C GLY A 145 -31.30 27.78 4.97
N ALA A 146 -31.50 28.35 3.78
CA ALA A 146 -32.80 28.75 3.23
C ALA A 146 -33.27 27.77 2.15
N GLU A 147 -32.41 27.48 1.16
CA GLU A 147 -32.71 26.52 0.09
C GLU A 147 -32.13 25.14 0.42
N TRP A 148 -32.98 24.11 0.38
CA TRP A 148 -32.62 22.76 0.79
C TRP A 148 -32.76 21.77 -0.36
N TYR A 149 -31.73 20.95 -0.53
CA TYR A 149 -31.63 19.95 -1.59
C TYR A 149 -31.50 18.56 -0.98
N THR A 150 -32.29 17.61 -1.47
CA THR A 150 -32.26 16.23 -0.98
C THR A 150 -30.94 15.56 -1.34
N LEU A 151 -30.23 15.05 -0.33
CA LEU A 151 -29.03 14.22 -0.48
C LEU A 151 -29.37 12.74 -0.50
N VAL A 152 -30.31 12.33 0.36
CA VAL A 152 -30.93 11.01 0.35
C VAL A 152 -32.34 11.12 0.92
N SER A 153 -33.25 10.29 0.42
CA SER A 153 -34.62 10.21 0.94
C SER A 153 -35.05 8.75 1.10
N GLY A 154 -35.84 8.48 2.14
CA GLY A 154 -36.35 7.16 2.46
C GLY A 154 -35.27 6.16 2.92
N ALA A 155 -34.13 6.65 3.43
CA ALA A 155 -33.13 5.79 4.05
C ALA A 155 -33.70 5.13 5.31
N ILE A 156 -33.21 3.95 5.67
CA ILE A 156 -33.77 3.19 6.79
C ILE A 156 -32.78 3.19 7.96
N THR A 157 -33.28 3.56 9.15
CA THR A 157 -32.62 3.24 10.42
C THR A 157 -33.48 2.24 11.18
N PHE A 158 -32.85 1.28 11.86
CA PHE A 158 -33.59 0.26 12.59
C PHE A 158 -32.82 -0.21 13.82
N ARG A 159 -33.57 -0.76 14.77
CA ARG A 159 -33.05 -1.51 15.90
C ARG A 159 -34.01 -2.64 16.21
N PHE A 160 -33.50 -3.86 16.29
CA PHE A 160 -34.26 -5.04 16.69
C PHE A 160 -33.51 -5.82 17.76
N THR A 161 -34.20 -6.16 18.84
CA THR A 161 -33.67 -6.96 19.93
C THR A 161 -34.47 -8.25 20.06
N ALA A 162 -33.82 -9.39 19.89
CA ALA A 162 -34.43 -10.70 20.05
C ALA A 162 -33.47 -11.66 20.79
N ARG A 163 -34.00 -12.38 21.79
CA ARG A 163 -33.25 -13.37 22.58
C ARG A 163 -31.92 -12.82 23.15
N GLY A 164 -31.92 -11.57 23.62
CA GLY A 164 -30.73 -10.91 24.18
C GLY A 164 -29.68 -10.46 23.16
N LYS A 165 -29.97 -10.55 21.86
CA LYS A 165 -29.11 -10.03 20.79
C LYS A 165 -29.78 -8.82 20.14
N THR A 166 -29.03 -7.76 19.93
CA THR A 166 -29.50 -6.54 19.25
C THR A 166 -28.78 -6.40 17.91
N VAL A 167 -29.53 -6.09 16.87
CA VAL A 167 -29.02 -5.69 15.56
C VAL A 167 -29.56 -4.30 15.28
N GLU A 168 -28.69 -3.37 14.88
CA GLU A 168 -29.06 -1.98 14.62
C GLU A 168 -28.32 -1.39 13.42
N GLN A 169 -29.00 -0.48 12.71
CA GLN A 169 -28.46 0.38 11.66
C GLN A 169 -28.78 1.83 12.04
N LYS A 170 -27.75 2.59 12.42
CA LYS A 170 -27.86 4.01 12.77
C LYS A 170 -27.34 4.94 11.68
N SER A 171 -26.48 4.43 10.82
CA SER A 171 -25.83 5.19 9.76
C SER A 171 -26.69 5.25 8.51
N VAL A 172 -26.74 6.45 7.92
CA VAL A 172 -27.35 6.75 6.64
C VAL A 172 -26.29 7.39 5.75
N ASP A 173 -25.96 6.70 4.66
CA ASP A 173 -25.02 7.17 3.64
C ASP A 173 -25.74 8.02 2.57
N TYR A 174 -25.03 9.00 2.01
CA TYR A 174 -25.49 9.85 0.92
C TYR A 174 -24.31 10.27 0.02
N PRO A 175 -24.53 10.80 -1.20
CA PRO A 175 -23.43 11.22 -2.08
C PRO A 175 -22.50 12.23 -1.41
N VAL A 176 -21.20 12.18 -1.75
CA VAL A 176 -20.21 13.14 -1.24
C VAL A 176 -20.64 14.57 -1.52
N SER A 177 -20.87 15.33 -0.46
CA SER A 177 -21.39 16.69 -0.50
C SER A 177 -20.47 17.66 0.21
N ARG A 178 -20.64 18.96 -0.07
CA ARG A 178 -19.93 20.09 0.58
C ARG A 178 -20.92 21.15 1.07
N TYR A 179 -22.17 20.76 1.35
CA TYR A 179 -23.12 21.70 1.93
C TYR A 179 -22.71 22.05 3.36
N ARG A 180 -22.84 23.33 3.73
CA ARG A 180 -22.53 23.79 5.09
C ARG A 180 -23.58 23.31 6.08
N TYR A 181 -24.85 23.37 5.69
CA TYR A 181 -25.96 23.02 6.54
C TYR A 181 -26.53 21.66 6.15
N LEU A 182 -26.83 20.84 7.15
CA LEU A 182 -27.52 19.58 6.99
C LEU A 182 -28.83 19.60 7.77
N ARG A 183 -29.86 18.98 7.22
CA ARG A 183 -31.14 18.76 7.89
C ARG A 183 -31.46 17.29 7.82
N VAL A 184 -31.66 16.71 8.99
CA VAL A 184 -32.02 15.30 9.18
C VAL A 184 -33.46 15.26 9.62
N ARG A 185 -34.27 14.47 8.91
CA ARG A 185 -35.68 14.24 9.21
C ARG A 185 -35.86 12.75 9.46
N VAL A 186 -36.47 12.38 10.58
CA VAL A 186 -36.76 11.00 10.95
C VAL A 186 -38.25 10.84 11.16
N ASP A 187 -38.88 10.03 10.32
CA ASP A 187 -40.28 9.68 10.43
C ASP A 187 -40.47 8.55 11.46
N ARG A 188 -41.56 8.63 12.21
CA ARG A 188 -41.99 7.54 13.11
C ARG A 188 -42.21 6.25 12.32
N ASP A 189 -41.93 5.12 12.96
CA ASP A 189 -42.43 3.83 12.48
C ASP A 189 -43.93 3.76 12.76
N SER A 190 -44.74 3.68 11.70
CA SER A 190 -46.19 3.72 11.83
C SER A 190 -46.78 2.54 12.59
N GLN A 191 -46.05 1.44 12.74
CA GLN A 191 -46.51 0.22 13.41
C GLN A 191 -46.22 0.22 14.92
N VAL A 192 -45.14 0.85 15.36
CA VAL A 192 -44.69 0.78 16.77
C VAL A 192 -44.65 2.14 17.47
N ASP A 193 -44.39 3.23 16.74
CA ASP A 193 -44.25 4.55 17.32
C ASP A 193 -45.61 5.27 17.40
N ARG A 194 -45.95 5.72 18.62
CA ARG A 194 -47.16 6.52 18.89
C ARG A 194 -46.97 8.02 18.67
N SER A 195 -45.73 8.47 18.61
CA SER A 195 -45.32 9.87 18.50
C SER A 195 -44.06 10.00 17.63
N ALA A 196 -43.61 11.23 17.38
CA ALA A 196 -42.34 11.48 16.73
C ALA A 196 -41.18 10.85 17.55
N PRO A 197 -40.17 10.26 16.88
CA PRO A 197 -39.06 9.61 17.56
C PRO A 197 -38.10 10.61 18.20
N GLU A 198 -37.70 10.40 19.44
CA GLU A 198 -36.72 11.27 20.09
C GLU A 198 -35.32 11.09 19.47
N LEU A 199 -34.70 12.19 19.04
CA LEU A 199 -33.32 12.23 18.55
C LEU A 199 -32.36 12.47 19.71
N ASN A 200 -31.62 11.45 20.13
CA ASN A 200 -30.65 11.54 21.23
C ASN A 200 -29.32 12.14 20.77
N GLY A 201 -28.95 11.89 19.52
CA GLY A 201 -27.69 12.37 18.97
C GLY A 201 -27.66 12.24 17.46
N VAL A 202 -26.96 13.16 16.82
CA VAL A 202 -26.63 13.09 15.39
C VAL A 202 -25.17 13.43 15.22
N ARG A 203 -24.44 12.54 14.55
CA ARG A 203 -23.04 12.74 14.21
C ARG A 203 -22.88 12.70 12.69
N ILE A 204 -22.16 13.65 12.14
CA ILE A 204 -21.92 13.75 10.70
C ILE A 204 -20.48 13.34 10.42
N PHE A 205 -20.29 12.54 9.37
CA PHE A 205 -18.98 12.00 9.02
C PHE A 205 -18.59 12.28 7.59
N ARG A 206 -17.29 12.37 7.39
CA ARG A 206 -16.68 11.94 6.15
C ARG A 206 -16.23 10.50 6.32
N SER A 207 -16.90 9.60 5.63
CA SER A 207 -16.53 8.19 5.56
C SER A 207 -15.99 7.86 4.19
N VAL A 208 -14.81 7.23 4.16
CA VAL A 208 -14.22 6.66 2.96
C VAL A 208 -14.16 5.17 3.18
N ARG A 209 -15.07 4.46 2.50
CA ARG A 209 -15.15 3.00 2.46
C ARG A 209 -14.71 2.57 1.07
N MET A 210 -13.63 1.80 0.99
CA MET A 210 -13.13 1.20 -0.25
C MET A 210 -12.93 -0.28 -0.04
N THR A 211 -13.53 -1.08 -0.92
CA THR A 211 -13.34 -2.54 -0.85
C THR A 211 -11.93 -2.88 -1.33
N GLY A 212 -11.14 -3.47 -0.43
CA GLY A 212 -9.81 -3.96 -0.75
C GLY A 212 -9.86 -5.17 -1.69
N GLU A 213 -8.78 -5.39 -2.43
CA GLU A 213 -8.58 -6.61 -3.21
C GLU A 213 -7.29 -7.27 -2.72
N MET A 214 -7.40 -8.45 -2.14
CA MET A 214 -6.26 -9.23 -1.66
C MET A 214 -5.83 -10.24 -2.72
N VAL A 215 -4.54 -10.26 -3.04
CA VAL A 215 -3.92 -11.33 -3.82
C VAL A 215 -3.23 -12.31 -2.87
N SER A 216 -3.29 -13.59 -3.21
CA SER A 216 -2.71 -14.68 -2.41
C SER A 216 -1.58 -15.36 -3.17
N PHE A 217 -0.49 -15.66 -2.45
CA PHE A 217 0.67 -16.36 -2.96
C PHE A 217 0.96 -17.58 -2.09
N GLN A 218 0.67 -18.75 -2.63
CA GLN A 218 1.02 -20.00 -1.96
C GLN A 218 2.54 -20.16 -1.89
N GLY A 219 3.04 -20.39 -0.69
CA GLY A 219 4.44 -20.68 -0.42
C GLY A 219 4.72 -22.17 -0.48
N ILE A 220 5.93 -22.52 -0.89
CA ILE A 220 6.45 -23.88 -0.82
C ILE A 220 7.12 -24.03 0.53
N VAL A 221 6.50 -24.84 1.41
CA VAL A 221 7.04 -25.14 2.74
C VAL A 221 8.11 -26.21 2.61
N GLU A 222 9.33 -25.90 3.05
CA GLU A 222 10.43 -26.86 3.13
C GLU A 222 10.21 -27.88 4.26
N SER A 223 11.07 -28.89 4.35
CA SER A 223 11.03 -29.82 5.47
C SER A 223 11.20 -29.09 6.79
N ARG A 224 10.32 -29.40 7.75
CA ARG A 224 10.40 -28.87 9.12
C ARG A 224 11.72 -29.28 9.77
N ASP A 225 12.42 -28.30 10.34
CA ASP A 225 13.55 -28.56 11.23
C ASP A 225 13.12 -28.49 12.69
N ALA A 226 13.65 -29.41 13.51
CA ALA A 226 13.58 -29.32 14.96
C ALA A 226 14.80 -28.55 15.46
N ASP A 227 14.58 -27.45 16.18
CA ASP A 227 15.68 -26.64 16.72
C ASP A 227 15.32 -26.08 18.09
N ARG A 228 16.30 -25.50 18.79
CA ARG A 228 16.09 -24.82 20.06
C ARG A 228 15.90 -23.33 19.85
N VAL A 229 14.76 -22.81 20.31
CA VAL A 229 14.43 -21.38 20.33
C VAL A 229 14.62 -20.89 21.75
N ASN A 230 15.62 -20.05 22.01
CA ASN A 230 15.98 -19.60 23.36
C ASN A 230 16.13 -20.77 24.36
N SER A 231 16.82 -21.83 23.94
CA SER A 231 17.00 -23.08 24.69
C SER A 231 15.74 -23.91 24.96
N ARG A 232 14.59 -23.55 24.38
CA ARG A 232 13.33 -24.32 24.44
C ARG A 232 13.13 -25.13 23.15
N PRO A 233 12.52 -26.32 23.20
CA PRO A 233 12.18 -27.06 21.99
C PRO A 233 11.27 -26.24 21.08
N GLY A 234 11.61 -26.19 19.79
CA GLY A 234 10.81 -25.51 18.79
C GLY A 234 10.88 -26.17 17.42
N SER A 235 10.00 -25.68 16.55
CA SER A 235 9.87 -26.10 15.17
C SER A 235 10.11 -24.91 14.25
N ILE A 236 10.89 -25.13 13.19
CA ILE A 236 11.20 -24.13 12.19
C ILE A 236 10.63 -24.58 10.84
N TRP A 237 9.82 -23.72 10.22
CA TRP A 237 9.37 -23.86 8.84
C TRP A 237 9.99 -22.76 8.00
N ARG A 238 10.70 -23.16 6.94
CA ARG A 238 11.17 -22.24 5.90
C ARG A 238 10.22 -22.32 4.72
N VAL A 239 9.87 -21.17 4.16
CA VAL A 239 8.89 -21.05 3.09
C VAL A 239 9.46 -20.18 1.99
N ASP A 240 9.52 -20.70 0.76
CA ASP A 240 9.90 -19.95 -0.44
C ASP A 240 8.65 -19.67 -1.28
N PHE A 241 8.34 -18.40 -1.55
CA PHE A 241 7.23 -17.98 -2.39
C PHE A 241 7.59 -17.97 -3.89
N GLY A 242 8.84 -18.32 -4.24
CA GLY A 242 9.37 -18.38 -5.60
C GLY A 242 9.70 -17.02 -6.23
N ALA A 243 9.29 -15.93 -5.59
CA ALA A 243 9.45 -14.55 -6.04
C ALA A 243 9.45 -13.61 -4.86
N ARG A 244 10.15 -12.48 -4.98
CA ARG A 244 10.09 -11.41 -3.98
C ARG A 244 8.78 -10.65 -4.14
N ILE A 245 7.86 -10.84 -3.20
CA ILE A 245 6.49 -10.33 -3.26
C ILE A 245 6.19 -9.45 -2.03
N PRO A 246 5.29 -8.46 -2.15
CA PRO A 246 4.75 -7.78 -0.99
C PRO A 246 3.85 -8.73 -0.21
N MET A 247 3.96 -8.68 1.12
CA MET A 247 3.14 -9.40 2.07
C MET A 247 2.81 -8.50 3.24
N GLU A 248 1.55 -8.47 3.66
CA GLU A 248 1.08 -7.75 4.86
C GLU A 248 0.42 -8.72 5.86
N ARG A 249 0.16 -9.95 5.42
CA ARG A 249 -0.26 -11.04 6.28
C ARG A 249 0.14 -12.39 5.70
N VAL A 250 0.21 -13.37 6.59
CA VAL A 250 0.33 -14.79 6.27
C VAL A 250 -0.87 -15.52 6.85
N VAL A 251 -1.48 -16.38 6.05
CA VAL A 251 -2.55 -17.29 6.45
C VAL A 251 -1.99 -18.71 6.48
N LEU A 252 -2.06 -19.33 7.65
CA LEU A 252 -1.67 -20.71 7.89
C LEU A 252 -2.91 -21.59 7.91
N ALA A 253 -3.01 -22.57 7.03
CA ALA A 253 -3.99 -23.63 7.18
C ALA A 253 -3.41 -24.69 8.13
N MET A 254 -4.10 -24.95 9.24
CA MET A 254 -3.63 -25.87 10.26
C MET A 254 -4.47 -27.14 10.28
N GLY A 255 -3.85 -28.30 10.47
CA GLY A 255 -4.49 -29.56 10.80
C GLY A 255 -5.17 -29.51 12.18
N GLY A 256 -5.79 -30.61 12.61
CA GLY A 256 -6.59 -30.66 13.84
C GLY A 256 -5.81 -30.46 15.15
N GLY A 257 -6.54 -30.27 16.25
CA GLY A 257 -6.01 -30.16 17.62
C GLY A 257 -6.17 -28.76 18.22
N LEU A 258 -6.05 -28.67 19.54
CA LEU A 258 -6.09 -27.42 20.31
C LEU A 258 -4.65 -26.99 20.64
N PHE A 259 -4.35 -25.70 20.53
CA PHE A 259 -3.00 -25.21 20.79
C PHE A 259 -2.96 -23.75 21.23
N SER A 260 -1.91 -23.41 21.96
CA SER A 260 -1.51 -22.05 22.30
C SER A 260 0.02 -22.03 22.30
N ARG A 261 0.64 -21.48 21.25
CA ARG A 261 2.09 -21.56 21.03
C ARG A 261 2.69 -20.22 20.62
N PRO A 262 3.74 -19.75 21.30
CA PRO A 262 4.49 -18.58 20.84
C PRO A 262 5.10 -18.81 19.47
N TYR A 263 5.07 -17.80 18.61
CA TYR A 263 5.72 -17.82 17.31
C TYR A 263 6.55 -16.56 17.07
N GLN A 264 7.53 -16.69 16.17
CA GLN A 264 8.25 -15.59 15.54
C GLN A 264 8.31 -15.84 14.03
N LEU A 265 8.02 -14.80 13.25
CA LEU A 265 8.05 -14.81 11.79
C LEU A 265 9.11 -13.80 11.31
N ASP A 266 10.10 -14.30 10.58
CA ASP A 266 11.18 -13.48 10.00
C ASP A 266 11.17 -13.57 8.47
N ALA A 267 11.44 -12.47 7.77
CA ALA A 267 11.88 -12.48 6.38
C ALA A 267 13.37 -12.85 6.31
N VAL A 268 13.72 -13.77 5.42
CA VAL A 268 15.06 -14.38 5.33
C VAL A 268 15.58 -14.45 3.89
N ASP A 269 15.34 -13.39 3.11
CA ASP A 269 15.89 -13.24 1.76
C ASP A 269 17.42 -13.32 1.75
N ASP A 270 18.05 -12.65 2.73
CA ASP A 270 19.47 -12.82 3.07
C ASP A 270 19.58 -13.54 4.42
N PRO A 271 20.08 -14.79 4.45
CA PRO A 271 20.30 -15.52 5.70
C PRO A 271 21.21 -14.81 6.71
N ALA A 272 22.10 -13.91 6.26
CA ALA A 272 22.99 -13.15 7.12
C ALA A 272 22.29 -11.98 7.82
N SER A 273 21.15 -11.53 7.31
CA SER A 273 20.42 -10.36 7.82
C SER A 273 18.90 -10.60 7.85
N PRO A 274 18.41 -11.52 8.71
CA PRO A 274 16.98 -11.76 8.87
C PRO A 274 16.27 -10.51 9.42
N THR A 275 15.06 -10.25 8.92
CA THR A 275 14.21 -9.13 9.37
C THR A 275 12.97 -9.67 10.07
N SER A 276 12.78 -9.35 11.35
CA SER A 276 11.58 -9.75 12.09
C SER A 276 10.34 -9.05 11.53
N LEU A 277 9.33 -9.83 11.15
CA LEU A 277 8.05 -9.34 10.64
C LEU A 277 6.98 -9.29 11.73
N ALA A 278 6.85 -10.37 12.50
CA ALA A 278 5.84 -10.50 13.54
C ALA A 278 6.26 -11.49 14.62
N SER A 279 5.70 -11.35 15.82
CA SER A 279 5.74 -12.35 16.86
C SER A 279 4.43 -12.33 17.65
N GLY A 280 4.07 -13.43 18.28
CA GLY A 280 2.81 -13.54 19.00
C GLY A 280 2.51 -14.95 19.45
N ILE A 281 1.23 -15.28 19.59
CA ILE A 281 0.76 -16.62 19.97
C ILE A 281 -0.20 -17.13 18.88
N LEU A 282 0.08 -18.31 18.34
CA LEU A 282 -0.87 -19.08 17.54
C LEU A 282 -1.83 -19.78 18.51
N TYR A 283 -3.14 -19.63 18.28
CA TYR A 283 -4.16 -20.08 19.23
C TYR A 283 -5.37 -20.70 18.54
N ARG A 284 -5.74 -21.90 18.99
CA ARG A 284 -7.00 -22.57 18.65
C ARG A 284 -7.63 -23.19 19.90
N SER A 285 -8.93 -22.96 20.05
CA SER A 285 -9.76 -23.47 21.16
C SER A 285 -11.09 -23.99 20.64
N GLU A 286 -11.90 -24.60 21.51
CA GLU A 286 -13.24 -25.07 21.12
C GLU A 286 -14.16 -23.92 20.71
N ASP A 287 -14.03 -22.76 21.37
CA ASP A 287 -14.79 -21.53 21.06
C ASP A 287 -14.28 -20.81 19.80
N ASN A 288 -13.08 -21.15 19.33
CA ASN A 288 -12.51 -20.65 18.09
C ASN A 288 -11.94 -21.83 17.27
N PRO A 289 -12.81 -22.62 16.62
CA PRO A 289 -12.41 -23.82 15.91
C PRO A 289 -11.79 -23.53 14.54
N ASP A 290 -11.51 -22.26 14.21
CA ASP A 290 -11.05 -21.86 12.88
C ASP A 290 -9.83 -22.66 12.44
N GLY A 291 -9.97 -23.31 11.28
CA GLY A 291 -8.95 -24.05 10.54
C GLY A 291 -7.73 -23.21 10.18
N GLN A 292 -7.90 -21.89 10.14
CA GLN A 292 -6.88 -20.94 9.71
C GLN A 292 -6.33 -20.12 10.88
N GLN A 293 -5.08 -19.69 10.73
CA GLN A 293 -4.44 -18.72 11.61
C GLN A 293 -3.87 -17.60 10.75
N THR A 294 -4.22 -16.36 11.08
CA THR A 294 -3.74 -15.19 10.33
C THR A 294 -2.71 -14.43 11.18
N ILE A 295 -1.52 -14.24 10.62
CA ILE A 295 -0.45 -13.41 11.17
C ILE A 295 -0.39 -12.13 10.34
N GLN A 296 -0.70 -10.97 10.92
CA GLN A 296 -0.66 -9.66 10.24
C GLN A 296 0.56 -8.85 10.67
N PHE A 297 1.12 -8.06 9.76
CA PHE A 297 2.30 -7.22 10.01
C PHE A 297 2.38 -6.05 9.00
N PRO A 298 3.18 -5.00 9.27
CA PRO A 298 3.42 -3.95 8.30
C PRO A 298 3.96 -4.53 6.98
N GLU A 299 3.48 -4.03 5.85
CA GLU A 299 3.84 -4.58 4.55
C GLU A 299 5.36 -4.67 4.37
N HIS A 300 5.81 -5.85 3.95
CA HIS A 300 7.21 -6.14 3.68
C HIS A 300 7.36 -6.90 2.37
N PHE A 301 8.43 -6.64 1.63
CA PHE A 301 8.76 -7.41 0.43
C PHE A 301 9.76 -8.51 0.80
N ALA A 302 9.35 -9.77 0.62
CA ALA A 302 10.22 -10.91 0.82
C ALA A 302 9.89 -12.03 -0.18
N ARG A 303 10.90 -12.84 -0.50
CA ARG A 303 10.76 -14.11 -1.20
C ARG A 303 10.69 -15.26 -0.22
N ARG A 304 11.48 -15.21 0.86
CA ARG A 304 11.58 -16.28 1.85
C ARG A 304 11.22 -15.80 3.23
N VAL A 305 10.47 -16.64 3.94
CA VAL A 305 10.16 -16.41 5.35
C VAL A 305 10.50 -17.65 6.17
N LYS A 306 10.77 -17.41 7.46
CA LYS A 306 11.04 -18.43 8.46
C LYS A 306 10.06 -18.26 9.60
N LEU A 307 9.16 -19.22 9.78
CA LEU A 307 8.28 -19.30 10.95
C LEU A 307 8.94 -20.20 12.00
N THR A 308 9.09 -19.68 13.19
CA THR A 308 9.64 -20.37 14.35
C THR A 308 8.55 -20.48 15.41
N VAL A 309 8.18 -21.69 15.83
CA VAL A 309 7.19 -21.93 16.89
C VAL A 309 7.88 -22.60 18.08
N THR A 310 7.59 -22.12 19.28
CA THR A 310 8.06 -22.77 20.52
C THR A 310 7.08 -23.86 20.91
N ASP A 311 7.53 -25.12 20.86
CA ASP A 311 6.69 -26.30 21.09
C ASP A 311 6.67 -26.74 22.57
N ASP A 312 7.75 -26.47 23.29
CA ASP A 312 8.02 -27.01 24.64
C ASP A 312 7.91 -28.55 24.70
N ARG A 313 6.92 -29.08 25.43
CA ARG A 313 6.69 -30.53 25.61
C ARG A 313 5.60 -31.07 24.69
N ASN A 314 5.25 -30.35 23.63
CA ASN A 314 4.15 -30.71 22.74
C ASN A 314 4.67 -31.17 21.39
N ALA A 315 3.83 -31.90 20.66
CA ALA A 315 4.14 -32.24 19.27
C ALA A 315 4.14 -30.97 18.39
N PRO A 316 4.93 -30.95 17.30
CA PRO A 316 4.92 -29.85 16.35
C PRO A 316 3.53 -29.56 15.81
N LEU A 317 3.24 -28.28 15.53
CA LEU A 317 1.97 -27.90 14.94
C LEU A 317 1.82 -28.47 13.51
N PRO A 318 0.65 -29.02 13.14
CA PRO A 318 0.40 -29.55 11.80
C PRO A 318 0.08 -28.41 10.82
N ILE A 319 1.08 -27.65 10.36
CA ILE A 319 0.89 -26.62 9.34
C ILE A 319 0.77 -27.30 7.97
N LEU A 320 -0.38 -27.16 7.32
CA LEU A 320 -0.70 -27.79 6.03
C LEU A 320 -0.37 -26.87 4.86
N GLU A 321 -0.76 -25.60 4.96
CA GLU A 321 -0.52 -24.60 3.92
C GLU A 321 -0.02 -23.29 4.52
N PHE A 322 0.78 -22.58 3.75
CA PHE A 322 1.36 -21.30 4.11
C PHE A 322 1.17 -20.32 2.96
N THR A 323 0.27 -19.35 3.13
CA THR A 323 -0.13 -18.43 2.06
C THR A 323 0.16 -17.00 2.47
N ALA A 324 1.01 -16.30 1.72
CA ALA A 324 1.19 -14.86 1.88
C ALA A 324 0.05 -14.12 1.18
N GLN A 325 -0.41 -13.03 1.77
CA GLN A 325 -1.40 -12.16 1.15
C GLN A 325 -0.95 -10.69 1.20
N SER A 326 -1.32 -9.95 0.17
CA SER A 326 -1.15 -8.49 0.11
C SER A 326 -2.24 -7.83 -0.72
N ALA A 327 -2.43 -6.53 -0.52
CA ALA A 327 -3.29 -5.74 -1.38
C ALA A 327 -2.79 -5.74 -2.85
N ALA A 328 -3.71 -5.89 -3.80
CA ALA A 328 -3.42 -5.94 -5.21
C ALA A 328 -2.76 -4.64 -5.71
N ARG A 329 -1.75 -4.77 -6.58
CA ARG A 329 -1.14 -3.67 -7.33
C ARG A 329 -1.87 -3.55 -8.65
N GLU A 330 -2.85 -2.67 -8.71
CA GLU A 330 -3.72 -2.48 -9.85
C GLU A 330 -3.23 -1.32 -10.71
N VAL A 331 -3.04 -1.58 -12.01
CA VAL A 331 -2.78 -0.54 -13.00
C VAL A 331 -4.08 -0.27 -13.74
N VAL A 332 -4.56 0.98 -13.67
CA VAL A 332 -5.77 1.43 -14.37
C VAL A 332 -5.40 2.43 -15.45
N PHE A 333 -5.97 2.30 -16.65
CA PHE A 333 -5.74 3.20 -17.77
C PHE A 333 -6.98 3.33 -18.66
N GLU A 334 -6.97 4.37 -19.48
CA GLU A 334 -8.06 4.72 -20.38
C GLU A 334 -8.09 3.81 -21.62
N ALA A 335 -9.24 3.19 -21.90
CA ALA A 335 -9.38 2.22 -23.00
C ALA A 335 -9.00 2.82 -24.37
N GLN A 336 -9.37 4.08 -24.62
CA GLN A 336 -9.04 4.81 -25.86
C GLN A 336 -7.53 4.96 -26.12
N SER A 337 -6.69 4.87 -25.08
CA SER A 337 -5.24 4.98 -25.21
C SER A 337 -4.58 3.69 -25.73
N SER A 338 -5.29 2.56 -25.68
CA SER A 338 -4.81 1.23 -26.05
C SER A 338 -4.47 1.08 -27.54
N GLY A 339 -5.20 1.81 -28.40
CA GLY A 339 -5.06 1.68 -29.86
C GLY A 339 -5.34 0.26 -30.38
N ALA A 340 -4.93 0.00 -31.62
CA ALA A 340 -5.03 -1.35 -32.21
C ALA A 340 -3.83 -2.21 -31.80
N GLY A 341 -4.09 -3.44 -31.35
CA GLY A 341 -3.06 -4.42 -30.99
C GLY A 341 -2.87 -4.60 -29.48
N PRO A 342 -1.93 -5.47 -29.07
CA PRO A 342 -1.63 -5.70 -27.66
C PRO A 342 -0.91 -4.49 -27.06
N ILE A 343 -1.16 -4.26 -25.77
CA ILE A 343 -0.38 -3.31 -24.96
C ILE A 343 0.88 -4.00 -24.48
N ARG A 344 2.02 -3.34 -24.58
CA ARG A 344 3.28 -3.79 -23.98
C ARG A 344 3.51 -3.11 -22.65
N VAL A 345 3.67 -3.91 -21.61
CA VAL A 345 4.05 -3.46 -20.26
C VAL A 345 5.53 -3.74 -20.08
N TYR A 346 6.37 -2.70 -20.04
CA TYR A 346 7.80 -2.81 -19.76
C TYR A 346 8.07 -2.57 -18.27
N TYR A 347 8.99 -3.32 -17.70
CA TYR A 347 9.37 -3.23 -16.28
C TYR A 347 10.79 -3.73 -16.01
N GLY A 348 11.29 -3.50 -14.79
CA GLY A 348 12.64 -3.88 -14.38
C GLY A 348 13.70 -2.91 -14.88
N ASN A 349 13.44 -1.61 -14.79
CA ASN A 349 14.41 -0.54 -15.03
C ASN A 349 14.78 0.12 -13.69
N PRO A 350 15.93 -0.24 -13.07
CA PRO A 350 16.28 0.25 -11.73
C PRO A 350 16.38 1.77 -11.61
N ARG A 351 16.70 2.47 -12.71
CA ARG A 351 16.85 3.93 -12.74
C ARG A 351 15.64 4.68 -13.31
N ALA A 352 14.54 3.98 -13.59
CA ALA A 352 13.32 4.63 -14.03
C ALA A 352 12.83 5.65 -13.00
N LEU A 353 12.33 6.77 -13.50
CA LEU A 353 11.67 7.76 -12.67
C LEU A 353 10.22 7.34 -12.42
N ALA A 354 9.64 7.75 -11.29
CA ALA A 354 8.21 7.57 -11.07
C ALA A 354 7.43 8.39 -12.12
N PRO A 355 6.54 7.76 -12.91
CA PRO A 355 5.78 8.49 -13.90
C PRO A 355 4.74 9.38 -13.21
N ARG A 356 4.47 10.55 -13.79
CA ARG A 356 3.48 11.51 -13.27
C ARG A 356 2.55 11.89 -14.40
N TYR A 357 1.39 11.23 -14.47
CA TYR A 357 0.37 11.50 -15.47
C TYR A 357 -0.80 12.27 -14.86
N ASP A 358 -1.40 13.17 -15.64
CA ASP A 358 -2.61 13.90 -15.24
C ASP A 358 -3.84 13.00 -15.06
N LEU A 359 -3.79 11.76 -15.56
CA LEU A 359 -4.85 10.77 -15.38
C LEU A 359 -5.15 10.53 -13.89
N ALA A 360 -4.13 10.54 -13.04
CA ALA A 360 -4.28 10.34 -11.59
C ALA A 360 -5.19 11.40 -10.94
N ALA A 361 -5.20 12.63 -11.46
CA ALA A 361 -6.03 13.71 -10.92
C ALA A 361 -7.51 13.60 -11.34
N ARG A 362 -7.81 12.85 -12.41
CA ARG A 362 -9.16 12.73 -12.99
C ARG A 362 -9.86 11.42 -12.63
N LEU A 363 -9.12 10.42 -12.19
CA LEU A 363 -9.65 9.08 -11.97
C LEU A 363 -10.27 8.95 -10.55
N PRO A 364 -11.59 8.70 -10.40
CA PRO A 364 -12.22 8.52 -9.10
C PRO A 364 -11.67 7.27 -8.39
N ALA A 365 -11.65 7.30 -7.06
CA ALA A 365 -11.12 6.21 -6.23
C ALA A 365 -11.80 4.87 -6.53
N GLU A 366 -13.12 4.87 -6.69
CA GLU A 366 -13.91 3.74 -7.20
C GLU A 366 -14.64 4.17 -8.48
N PRO A 367 -14.19 3.74 -9.67
CA PRO A 367 -14.87 4.04 -10.92
C PRO A 367 -16.20 3.30 -11.03
N SER A 368 -17.22 3.99 -11.53
CA SER A 368 -18.49 3.39 -11.94
C SER A 368 -18.79 3.81 -13.38
N PRO A 369 -18.89 2.88 -14.35
CA PRO A 369 -18.73 1.42 -14.19
C PRO A 369 -17.30 1.00 -13.81
N ALA A 370 -17.17 -0.19 -13.23
CA ALA A 370 -15.87 -0.76 -12.87
C ALA A 370 -14.99 -1.00 -14.13
N PRO A 371 -13.65 -0.88 -14.02
CA PRO A 371 -12.74 -1.19 -15.11
C PRO A 371 -12.87 -2.64 -15.60
N LEU A 372 -12.62 -2.87 -16.88
CA LEU A 372 -12.53 -4.23 -17.42
C LEU A 372 -11.14 -4.83 -17.11
N ARG A 373 -11.15 -5.93 -16.33
CA ARG A 373 -9.94 -6.66 -15.92
C ARG A 373 -9.31 -7.44 -17.07
N LEU A 374 -8.12 -7.01 -17.45
CA LEU A 374 -7.21 -7.69 -18.37
C LEU A 374 -6.25 -8.59 -17.60
N ARG A 375 -5.66 -9.56 -18.32
CA ARG A 375 -4.64 -10.46 -17.78
C ARG A 375 -3.32 -10.23 -18.50
N PRO A 376 -2.22 -9.94 -17.76
CA PRO A 376 -0.89 -9.92 -18.34
C PRO A 376 -0.53 -11.28 -18.93
N GLY A 377 0.11 -11.28 -20.09
CA GLY A 377 0.70 -12.48 -20.69
C GLY A 377 1.98 -12.93 -19.96
N PRO A 378 2.67 -13.96 -20.48
CA PRO A 378 3.92 -14.44 -19.91
C PRO A 378 5.02 -13.38 -19.98
N GLN A 379 5.92 -13.36 -18.98
CA GLN A 379 7.13 -12.52 -18.98
C GLN A 379 8.03 -12.89 -20.17
N ARG A 380 8.56 -11.86 -20.84
CA ARG A 380 9.53 -12.00 -21.92
C ARG A 380 10.72 -11.08 -21.69
N GLU A 381 11.91 -11.54 -22.07
CA GLU A 381 13.10 -10.70 -22.13
C GLU A 381 12.96 -9.67 -23.24
N ASN A 382 13.33 -8.43 -22.95
CA ASN A 382 13.38 -7.39 -23.96
C ASN A 382 14.65 -7.56 -24.83
N PRO A 383 14.54 -7.88 -26.14
CA PRO A 383 15.69 -8.20 -26.98
C PRO A 383 16.63 -7.02 -27.21
N ILE A 384 16.17 -5.79 -27.00
CA ILE A 384 17.00 -4.58 -27.10
C ILE A 384 17.55 -4.13 -25.75
N TYR A 385 17.33 -4.90 -24.68
CA TYR A 385 17.83 -4.58 -23.34
C TYR A 385 19.36 -4.50 -23.35
N ARG A 386 19.87 -3.41 -22.79
CA ARG A 386 21.30 -3.20 -22.56
C ARG A 386 21.47 -2.97 -21.07
N PRO A 387 22.02 -3.94 -20.32
CA PRO A 387 22.28 -3.75 -18.91
C PRO A 387 23.21 -2.57 -18.73
N GLU A 388 22.99 -1.82 -17.67
CA GLU A 388 23.88 -0.71 -17.35
C GLU A 388 25.29 -1.25 -17.13
N PRO A 389 26.30 -0.57 -17.67
CA PRO A 389 27.65 -1.06 -17.54
C PRO A 389 28.09 -0.76 -16.09
N LYS A 390 28.55 -1.80 -15.36
CA LYS A 390 28.92 -1.76 -13.93
C LYS A 390 29.78 -0.54 -13.56
N PRO A 391 29.80 -0.04 -12.30
CA PRO A 391 30.73 1.02 -11.91
C PRO A 391 32.19 0.67 -12.26
N PHE A 392 33.02 1.69 -12.55
CA PHE A 392 34.41 1.48 -12.99
C PHE A 392 35.23 0.62 -11.99
N SER A 393 34.97 0.78 -10.69
CA SER A 393 35.58 -0.02 -9.61
C SER A 393 35.29 -1.52 -9.73
N GLU A 394 34.09 -1.90 -10.17
CA GLU A 394 33.74 -3.30 -10.43
C GLU A 394 34.24 -3.81 -11.79
N ARG A 395 34.39 -2.91 -12.77
CA ARG A 395 34.96 -3.27 -14.09
C ARG A 395 36.46 -3.51 -14.03
N SER A 396 37.19 -2.83 -13.15
CA SER A 396 38.64 -2.93 -13.02
C SER A 396 39.07 -3.17 -11.56
N PRO A 397 38.78 -4.35 -10.96
CA PRO A 397 39.19 -4.66 -9.59
C PRO A 397 40.70 -4.56 -9.37
N TRP A 398 41.49 -4.84 -10.42
CA TRP A 398 42.95 -4.75 -10.44
C TRP A 398 43.49 -3.35 -10.16
N LEU A 399 42.72 -2.31 -10.49
CA LEU A 399 43.14 -0.92 -10.38
C LEU A 399 43.22 -0.48 -8.91
N VAL A 400 42.36 -1.07 -8.05
CA VAL A 400 42.45 -0.92 -6.59
C VAL A 400 43.78 -1.47 -6.09
N TYR A 401 44.18 -2.66 -6.55
CA TYR A 401 45.46 -3.27 -6.18
C TYR A 401 46.66 -2.48 -6.72
N VAL A 402 46.56 -1.88 -7.90
CA VAL A 402 47.62 -1.01 -8.46
C VAL A 402 47.78 0.27 -7.66
N VAL A 403 46.68 0.94 -7.29
CA VAL A 403 46.72 2.14 -6.43
C VAL A 403 47.29 1.79 -5.05
N LEU A 404 46.88 0.66 -4.46
CA LEU A 404 47.40 0.18 -3.18
C LEU A 404 48.90 -0.15 -3.26
N GLY A 405 49.35 -0.80 -4.34
CA GLY A 405 50.75 -1.10 -4.59
C GLY A 405 51.59 0.17 -4.75
N ALA A 406 51.12 1.15 -5.51
CA ALA A 406 51.78 2.44 -5.66
C ALA A 406 51.88 3.20 -4.32
N ALA A 407 50.79 3.24 -3.54
CA ALA A 407 50.78 3.86 -2.21
C ALA A 407 51.78 3.17 -1.26
N SER A 408 51.87 1.84 -1.31
CA SER A 408 52.82 1.05 -0.51
C SER A 408 54.27 1.36 -0.88
N LEU A 409 54.58 1.51 -2.18
CA LEU A 409 55.90 1.89 -2.65
C LEU A 409 56.29 3.31 -2.22
N VAL A 410 55.36 4.26 -2.29
CA VAL A 410 55.58 5.63 -1.79
C VAL A 410 55.85 5.63 -0.29
N LEU A 411 55.07 4.87 0.49
CA LEU A 411 55.26 4.74 1.93
C LEU A 411 56.63 4.13 2.26
N ALA A 412 57.03 3.09 1.53
CA ALA A 412 58.34 2.47 1.67
C ALA A 412 59.48 3.45 1.33
N ALA A 413 59.33 4.27 0.29
CA ALA A 413 60.30 5.29 -0.08
C ALA A 413 60.44 6.38 0.99
N ILE A 414 59.32 6.81 1.59
CA ILE A 414 59.33 7.76 2.72
C ILE A 414 60.01 7.16 3.96
N LEU A 415 59.72 5.90 4.29
CA LEU A 415 60.38 5.21 5.39
C LEU A 415 61.90 5.09 5.17
N LEU A 416 62.32 4.73 3.96
CA LEU A 416 63.72 4.66 3.57
C LEU A 416 64.42 6.02 3.62
N SER A 417 63.75 7.11 3.23
CA SER A 417 64.32 8.45 3.31
C SER A 417 64.48 8.92 4.74
N LEU A 418 63.53 8.63 5.62
CA LEU A 418 63.60 8.93 7.06
C LEU A 418 64.73 8.16 7.74
N VAL A 419 64.92 6.87 7.43
CA VAL A 419 66.04 6.07 7.97
C VAL A 419 67.39 6.59 7.50
N ARG A 420 67.51 7.04 6.25
CA ARG A 420 68.75 7.64 5.75
C ARG A 420 69.02 9.00 6.40
N ALA A 421 67.99 9.78 6.68
CA ALA A 421 68.13 11.06 7.36
C ALA A 421 68.59 10.89 8.82
N SER A 422 68.09 9.87 9.54
CA SER A 422 68.52 9.58 10.91
C SER A 422 69.91 8.94 11.01
N ALA A 423 70.34 8.20 9.98
CA ALA A 423 71.70 7.63 9.92
C ALA A 423 72.81 8.67 9.60
N GLY A 424 72.43 9.88 9.16
CA GLY A 424 73.35 10.99 8.92
C GLY A 424 73.75 11.77 10.18
N GLU A 425 73.10 11.53 11.32
CA GLU A 425 73.40 12.12 12.62
C GLU A 425 74.19 11.14 13.51
N LEU A 426 75.38 10.73 13.08
CA LEU A 426 76.38 10.16 13.99
C LEU A 426 77.43 11.24 14.28
N PRO A 427 77.58 11.69 15.54
CA PRO A 427 78.64 12.63 15.88
C PRO A 427 79.99 11.93 15.74
N VAL A 428 80.87 12.50 14.92
CA VAL A 428 82.29 12.17 14.90
C VAL A 428 82.86 12.62 16.25
N ALA A 429 83.37 11.67 17.03
CA ALA A 429 84.11 11.91 18.26
C ALA A 429 85.47 12.55 17.99
#